data_AF-A0A7S3M0L0-F1
#
_entry.id   AF-A0A7S3M0L0-F1
#
_cell.length_a   1.000
_cell.length_b   1.000
_cell.length_c   1.000
_cell.angle_alpha   90.00
_cell.angle_beta   90.00
_cell.angle_gamma   90.00
#
_symmetry.space_group_name_H-M   'P 1'
#
loop_
_entity.id
_entity.type
_entity.pdbx_description
1 polymer ?
#
loop_
_entity_poly.entity_id
_entity_poly.type
_entity_poly.pdbx_seq_one_letter_code
_entity_poly.pdbx_strand_id
1 'polypeptide(L)'
;MGMGGDDMAPYAPDFDLDLVDRPATVGDTDIGYSRNSKFVDIKLVKKHLLDCITEDIEDAKEVGKKQTDSSFQDLVDRTVRRMPKSETANMSVAVCFICALHLCNEKSLELQVDPNRPLGDFAVVGSS
;
A
#
# COMPACT_ATOMS: atom_id res chain seq x y z
N MET A 1 -54.92 48.15 -60.66
CA MET A 1 -56.25 47.81 -60.10
C MET A 1 -56.13 46.36 -59.64
N GLY A 2 -55.81 46.10 -58.36
CA GLY A 2 -56.77 45.99 -57.25
C GLY A 2 -57.30 44.55 -57.25
N MET A 3 -57.39 43.77 -56.18
CA MET A 3 -57.27 43.90 -54.73
C MET A 3 -56.70 42.55 -54.23
N GLY A 4 -55.99 42.48 -53.09
CA GLY A 4 -56.62 42.29 -51.78
C GLY A 4 -56.70 40.79 -51.45
N GLY A 5 -56.13 40.39 -50.32
CA GLY A 5 -56.17 39.00 -49.87
C GLY A 5 -55.23 38.79 -48.69
N ASP A 6 -55.74 39.08 -47.51
CA ASP A 6 -55.10 38.91 -46.21
C ASP A 6 -54.83 37.42 -45.93
N ASP A 7 -53.60 36.95 -46.16
CA ASP A 7 -53.14 35.66 -45.63
C ASP A 7 -52.46 35.89 -44.28
N MET A 8 -53.26 35.65 -43.25
CA MET A 8 -52.88 35.59 -41.83
C MET A 8 -51.66 34.67 -41.67
N ALA A 9 -50.50 35.26 -41.38
CA ALA A 9 -49.29 34.51 -41.10
C ALA A 9 -49.52 33.61 -39.87
N PRO A 10 -49.37 32.28 -39.97
CA PRO A 10 -49.43 31.43 -38.79
C PRO A 10 -48.26 31.79 -37.88
N TYR A 11 -48.56 32.31 -36.69
CA TYR A 11 -47.62 32.38 -35.58
C TYR A 11 -47.22 30.95 -35.23
N ALA A 12 -46.18 30.45 -35.91
CA ALA A 12 -45.40 29.34 -35.40
C ALA A 12 -44.64 29.93 -34.20
N PRO A 13 -44.90 29.50 -32.96
CA PRO A 13 -43.94 29.77 -31.92
C PRO A 13 -42.68 29.02 -32.34
N ASP A 14 -41.66 29.74 -32.76
CA ASP A 14 -40.28 29.27 -32.78
C ASP A 14 -39.94 28.90 -31.32
N PHE A 15 -40.41 27.74 -30.88
CA PHE A 15 -39.77 26.98 -29.82
C PHE A 15 -38.45 26.51 -30.43
N ASP A 16 -37.52 27.47 -30.49
CA ASP A 16 -36.10 27.19 -30.58
C ASP A 16 -35.79 26.43 -29.30
N LEU A 17 -35.98 25.11 -29.36
CA LEU A 17 -35.36 24.18 -28.45
C LEU A 17 -33.87 24.34 -28.77
N ASP A 18 -33.26 25.34 -28.15
CA ASP A 18 -31.82 25.57 -28.11
C ASP A 18 -31.25 24.34 -27.39
N LEU A 19 -31.12 23.26 -28.17
CA LEU A 19 -30.66 21.97 -27.74
C LEU A 19 -29.20 22.20 -27.37
N VAL A 20 -28.98 22.31 -26.06
CA VAL A 20 -27.66 22.48 -25.47
C VAL A 20 -26.68 21.49 -26.09
N ASP A 21 -25.48 21.98 -26.39
CA ASP A 21 -24.42 21.19 -27.02
C ASP A 21 -24.20 19.86 -26.29
N ARG A 22 -23.92 18.81 -27.06
CA ARG A 22 -23.62 17.47 -26.53
C ARG A 22 -22.51 17.61 -25.48
N PRO A 23 -22.67 17.03 -24.27
CA PRO A 23 -21.66 17.10 -23.23
C PRO A 23 -20.31 16.61 -23.75
N ALA A 24 -19.23 17.27 -23.33
CA ALA A 24 -17.88 16.86 -23.68
C ALA A 24 -17.66 15.40 -23.26
N THR A 25 -17.36 14.54 -24.23
CA THR A 25 -16.99 13.15 -23.97
C THR A 25 -15.54 13.13 -23.48
N VAL A 26 -15.28 12.49 -22.34
CA VAL A 26 -13.91 12.17 -21.93
C VAL A 26 -13.28 11.29 -23.00
N GLY A 27 -12.09 11.69 -23.48
CA GLY A 27 -11.33 10.88 -24.42
C GLY A 27 -10.90 9.56 -23.77
N ASP A 28 -10.85 8.49 -24.57
CA ASP A 28 -10.30 7.21 -24.13
C ASP A 28 -8.86 7.45 -23.64
N THR A 29 -8.71 7.48 -22.32
CA THR A 29 -7.40 7.52 -21.70
C THR A 29 -6.95 6.07 -21.62
N ASP A 30 -5.89 5.72 -22.34
CA ASP A 30 -5.21 4.45 -22.17
C ASP A 30 -4.56 4.45 -20.79
N ILE A 31 -5.33 4.06 -19.78
CA ILE A 31 -4.84 3.89 -18.42
C ILE A 31 -3.95 2.65 -18.47
N GLY A 32 -2.64 2.86 -18.47
CA GLY A 32 -1.62 1.81 -18.41
C GLY A 32 -1.68 1.04 -17.09
N TYR A 33 -2.72 0.22 -16.89
CA TYR A 33 -2.83 -0.66 -15.74
C TYR A 33 -1.61 -1.58 -15.70
N SER A 34 -0.94 -1.64 -14.54
CA SER A 34 0.19 -2.55 -14.35
C SER A 34 -0.28 -3.99 -14.55
N ARG A 35 0.07 -4.59 -15.68
CA ARG A 35 -0.20 -6.00 -16.00
C ARG A 35 0.72 -6.98 -15.26
N ASN A 36 1.77 -6.47 -14.62
CA ASN A 36 2.72 -7.28 -13.87
C ASN A 36 2.33 -7.33 -12.39
N SER A 37 2.10 -8.54 -11.88
CA SER A 37 2.05 -8.78 -10.44
C SER A 37 3.46 -8.73 -9.87
N LYS A 38 3.67 -7.88 -8.87
CA LYS A 38 4.90 -7.88 -8.09
C LYS A 38 4.92 -9.13 -7.22
N PHE A 39 5.83 -10.06 -7.50
CA PHE A 39 6.03 -11.25 -6.68
C PHE A 39 7.00 -10.93 -5.54
N VAL A 40 6.72 -11.45 -4.34
CA VAL A 40 7.61 -11.41 -3.18
C VAL A 40 7.66 -12.80 -2.58
N ASP A 41 8.86 -13.35 -2.43
CA ASP A 41 9.06 -14.63 -1.73
C ASP A 41 8.92 -14.44 -0.21
N ILE A 42 7.70 -14.65 0.29
CA ILE A 42 7.38 -14.52 1.72
C ILE A 42 8.20 -15.49 2.58
N LYS A 43 8.53 -16.67 2.07
CA LYS A 43 9.32 -17.65 2.85
C LYS A 43 10.74 -17.15 3.04
N LEU A 44 11.33 -16.59 1.98
CA LEU A 44 12.65 -15.98 2.03
C LEU A 44 12.69 -14.78 2.99
N VAL A 45 11.70 -13.89 2.91
CA VAL A 45 11.59 -12.73 3.81
C VAL A 45 11.48 -13.17 5.27
N LYS A 46 10.56 -14.11 5.58
CA LYS A 46 10.39 -14.64 6.93
C LYS A 46 11.66 -15.29 7.47
N LYS A 47 12.39 -16.02 6.62
CA LYS A 47 13.66 -16.64 7.01
C LYS A 47 14.67 -15.58 7.42
N HIS A 48 14.96 -14.61 6.56
CA HIS A 48 15.96 -13.58 6.87
C HIS A 48 15.57 -12.72 8.07
N LEU A 49 14.29 -12.38 8.20
CA LEU A 49 13.78 -11.63 9.35
C LEU A 49 13.98 -12.42 10.66
N LEU A 50 13.64 -13.71 10.66
CA LEU A 50 13.82 -14.58 11.82
C LEU A 50 15.31 -14.79 12.15
N ASP A 51 16.17 -14.93 11.13
CA ASP A 51 17.62 -15.05 11.33
C ASP A 51 18.16 -13.81 12.07
N CYS A 52 17.76 -12.59 11.67
CA CYS A 52 18.18 -11.36 12.36
C CYS A 52 17.66 -11.29 13.81
N ILE A 53 16.41 -11.70 14.06
CA ILE A 53 15.84 -11.71 15.42
C ILE A 53 16.57 -12.73 16.29
N THR A 54 16.92 -13.88 15.73
CA THR A 54 17.58 -14.97 16.46
C THR A 54 18.99 -14.56 16.86
N GLU A 55 19.74 -13.91 15.97
CA GLU A 55 21.05 -13.32 16.28
C GLU A 55 20.94 -12.34 17.47
N ASP A 56 19.94 -11.46 17.47
CA ASP A 56 19.75 -10.50 18.58
C ASP A 56 19.40 -11.22 19.90
N ILE A 57 18.64 -12.31 19.86
CA ILE A 57 18.32 -13.14 21.05
C ILE A 57 19.59 -13.82 21.59
N GLU A 58 20.43 -14.38 20.71
CA GLU A 58 21.69 -15.01 21.09
C GLU A 58 22.66 -13.99 21.69
N ASP A 59 22.81 -12.82 21.06
CA ASP A 59 23.64 -11.72 21.58
C ASP A 59 23.12 -11.21 22.94
N ALA A 60 21.81 -11.08 23.11
CA ALA A 60 21.21 -10.70 24.38
C ALA A 60 21.51 -11.72 25.48
N LYS A 61 21.50 -13.01 25.15
CA LYS A 61 21.78 -14.12 26.08
C LYS A 61 23.25 -14.13 26.53
N GLU A 62 24.19 -13.91 25.63
CA GLU A 62 25.62 -13.78 25.96
C GLU A 62 25.90 -12.61 26.91
N VAL A 63 25.14 -11.53 26.79
CA VAL A 63 25.22 -10.36 27.68
C VAL A 63 24.38 -10.53 28.97
N GLY A 64 23.70 -11.68 29.13
CA GLY A 64 22.90 -12.00 30.32
C GLY A 64 21.55 -11.28 30.41
N LYS A 65 21.05 -10.71 29.32
CA LYS A 65 19.68 -10.17 29.25
C LYS A 65 18.67 -11.30 29.06
N LYS A 66 17.55 -11.24 29.78
CA LYS A 66 16.46 -12.23 29.67
C LYS A 66 15.57 -12.06 28.44
N GLN A 67 15.61 -10.91 27.80
CA GLN A 67 14.74 -10.55 26.70
C GLN A 67 15.50 -9.64 25.73
N THR A 68 15.36 -9.89 24.43
CA THR A 68 15.81 -8.95 23.41
C THR A 68 14.78 -7.83 23.24
N ASP A 69 15.26 -6.63 22.95
CA ASP A 69 14.45 -5.47 22.58
C ASP A 69 15.01 -4.93 21.27
N SER A 70 14.59 -5.56 20.17
CA SER A 70 15.07 -5.25 18.83
C SER A 70 14.11 -4.29 18.14
N SER A 71 14.64 -3.18 17.62
CA SER A 71 13.86 -2.25 16.79
C SER A 71 13.36 -2.95 15.52
N PHE A 72 12.06 -2.87 15.25
CA PHE A 72 11.49 -3.40 14.02
C PHE A 72 12.03 -2.68 12.79
N GLN A 73 12.20 -1.35 12.84
CA GLN A 73 12.83 -0.59 11.77
C GLN A 73 14.25 -1.08 11.42
N ASP A 74 15.07 -1.34 12.44
CA ASP A 74 16.42 -1.88 12.25
C ASP A 74 16.40 -3.30 11.66
N LEU A 75 15.51 -4.15 12.16
CA LEU A 75 15.30 -5.50 11.62
C LEU A 75 14.88 -5.47 10.14
N VAL A 76 14.02 -4.54 9.75
CA VAL A 76 13.63 -4.35 8.35
C VAL A 76 14.83 -3.95 7.50
N ASP A 77 15.65 -2.98 7.95
CA ASP A 77 16.84 -2.55 7.20
C ASP A 77 17.84 -3.70 7.02
N ARG A 78 18.13 -4.45 8.09
CA ARG A 78 19.01 -5.63 8.04
C ARG A 78 18.46 -6.72 7.12
N THR A 79 17.16 -7.00 7.18
CA THR A 79 16.50 -7.99 6.31
C THR A 79 16.65 -7.59 4.84
N VAL A 80 16.36 -6.33 4.51
CA VAL A 80 16.47 -5.81 3.12
C VAL A 80 17.92 -5.88 2.62
N ARG A 81 18.90 -5.56 3.47
CA ARG A 81 20.34 -5.64 3.11
C ARG A 81 20.82 -7.07 2.84
N ARG A 82 20.22 -8.08 3.49
CA ARG A 82 20.59 -9.49 3.32
C ARG A 82 19.98 -10.11 2.05
N MET A 83 18.99 -9.47 1.44
CA MET A 83 18.32 -10.01 0.26
C MET A 83 18.95 -9.58 -1.07
N PRO A 84 18.81 -10.38 -2.14
CA PRO A 84 19.21 -9.98 -3.48
C PRO A 84 18.45 -8.74 -3.95
N LYS A 85 19.14 -7.83 -4.65
CA LYS A 85 18.53 -6.58 -5.15
C LYS A 85 17.27 -6.79 -6.01
N SER A 86 17.20 -7.91 -6.73
CA SER A 86 16.02 -8.29 -7.53
C SER A 86 14.75 -8.46 -6.68
N GLU A 87 14.88 -8.97 -5.46
CA GLU A 87 13.76 -9.22 -4.53
C GLU A 87 13.41 -7.95 -3.74
N THR A 88 14.38 -7.08 -3.48
CA THR A 88 14.16 -5.82 -2.74
C THR A 88 13.25 -4.83 -3.46
N ALA A 89 13.15 -4.89 -4.79
CA ALA A 89 12.33 -3.96 -5.59
C ALA A 89 10.82 -4.07 -5.30
N ASN A 90 10.38 -5.23 -4.79
CA ASN A 90 8.98 -5.48 -4.44
C ASN A 90 8.76 -5.50 -2.92
N MET A 91 9.80 -5.28 -2.13
CA MET A 91 9.70 -5.19 -0.67
C MET A 91 9.04 -3.88 -0.24
N SER A 92 8.24 -3.99 0.81
CA SER A 92 7.69 -2.84 1.51
C SER A 92 7.69 -3.11 3.01
N VAL A 93 7.67 -2.04 3.81
CA VAL A 93 7.54 -2.14 5.27
C VAL A 93 6.29 -2.94 5.66
N ALA A 94 5.20 -2.80 4.91
CA ALA A 94 3.96 -3.54 5.14
C ALA A 94 4.15 -5.06 4.99
N VAL A 95 4.92 -5.52 3.99
CA VAL A 95 5.21 -6.95 3.80
C VAL A 95 6.05 -7.49 4.97
N CYS A 96 7.09 -6.75 5.39
CA CYS A 96 7.88 -7.14 6.56
C CYS A 96 7.03 -7.19 7.83
N PHE A 97 6.11 -6.24 8.00
CA PHE A 97 5.24 -6.18 9.16
C PHE A 97 4.28 -7.37 9.22
N ILE A 98 3.64 -7.72 8.10
CA ILE A 98 2.80 -8.92 8.00
C ILE A 98 3.63 -10.18 8.31
N CYS A 99 4.85 -10.28 7.80
CA CYS A 99 5.75 -11.38 8.12
C CYS A 99 6.10 -11.44 9.61
N ALA A 100 6.37 -10.31 10.25
CA ALA A 100 6.64 -10.22 11.68
C ALA A 100 5.44 -10.69 12.52
N LEU A 101 4.22 -10.30 12.15
CA LEU A 101 2.99 -10.77 12.82
C LEU A 101 2.84 -12.30 12.72
N HIS A 102 3.13 -12.87 11.55
CA HIS A 102 3.14 -14.33 11.40
C HIS A 102 4.21 -15.00 12.26
N LEU A 103 5.41 -14.41 12.35
CA LEU A 103 6.47 -14.93 13.21
C LEU A 103 6.11 -14.84 14.70
N CYS A 104 5.43 -13.78 15.14
CA CYS A 104 4.92 -13.67 16.51
C CYS A 104 4.01 -14.86 16.85
N ASN A 105 3.11 -15.21 15.93
CA ASN A 105 2.21 -16.35 16.11
C ASN A 105 2.96 -17.71 16.11
N GLU A 106 4.07 -17.83 15.39
CA GLU A 106 4.79 -19.10 15.20
C GLU A 106 5.93 -19.34 16.21
N LYS A 107 6.53 -18.28 16.76
CA LYS A 107 7.81 -18.32 17.50
C LYS A 107 7.76 -17.70 18.89
N SER A 108 6.57 -17.43 19.44
CA SER A 108 6.40 -16.79 20.75
C SER A 108 7.18 -15.47 20.85
N LEU A 109 7.12 -14.68 19.79
CA LEU A 109 7.60 -13.30 19.76
C LEU A 109 6.43 -12.35 20.01
N GLU A 110 6.71 -11.18 20.57
CA GLU A 110 5.72 -10.13 20.75
C GLU A 110 6.20 -8.82 20.11
N LEU A 111 5.24 -8.05 19.60
CA LEU A 111 5.47 -6.68 19.12
C LEU A 111 4.93 -5.72 20.17
N GLN A 112 5.84 -5.00 20.81
CA GLN A 112 5.50 -3.99 21.81
C GLN A 112 5.53 -2.59 21.18
N VAL A 113 4.56 -1.78 21.57
CA VAL A 113 4.40 -0.39 21.11
C VAL A 113 4.69 0.53 22.28
N ASP A 114 5.41 1.62 22.03
CA ASP A 114 5.56 2.69 23.02
C ASP A 114 4.20 3.41 23.19
N PRO A 115 3.59 3.41 24.39
CA PRO A 115 2.31 4.08 24.63
C PRO A 115 2.37 5.60 24.38
N ASN A 116 3.55 6.22 24.49
CA ASN A 116 3.73 7.65 24.20
C ASN A 116 3.88 7.94 22.70
N ARG A 117 4.14 6.90 21.88
CA ARG A 117 4.34 7.02 20.44
C ARG A 117 3.68 5.84 19.70
N PRO A 118 2.33 5.78 19.68
CA PRO A 118 1.57 4.60 19.24
C PRO A 118 1.73 4.23 17.75
N LEU A 119 2.24 5.15 16.92
CA LEU A 119 2.53 4.93 15.50
C LEU A 119 4.03 5.11 15.19
N GLY A 120 4.87 4.92 16.22
CA GLY A 120 6.32 4.96 16.13
C GLY A 120 6.90 3.64 15.61
N ASP A 121 8.04 3.28 16.18
CA ASP A 121 8.65 1.97 15.95
C ASP A 121 8.06 0.92 16.89
N PHE A 122 8.27 -0.35 16.55
CA PHE A 122 7.89 -1.49 17.38
C PHE A 122 9.13 -2.13 17.99
N ALA A 123 9.07 -2.43 19.27
CA ALA A 123 10.03 -3.30 19.93
C ALA A 123 9.63 -4.76 19.67
N VAL A 124 10.48 -5.52 18.99
CA VAL A 124 10.32 -6.96 18.82
C VAL A 124 10.99 -7.64 19.99
N VAL A 125 10.19 -8.31 20.81
CA VAL A 125 10.67 -8.99 22.00
C VAL A 125 10.51 -10.50 21.84
N GLY A 126 11.59 -11.21 22.14
CA GLY A 126 11.65 -12.66 22.14
C GLY A 126 11.90 -13.21 23.53
N SER A 127 11.15 -14.25 23.90
CA SER A 127 11.39 -15.02 25.11
C SER A 127 12.54 -16.00 24.86
N SER A 128 13.61 -15.96 25.67
CA SER A 128 14.66 -16.99 25.67
C SER A 128 14.23 -18.27 26.38
#